data_AF-Q49KJ6-F1
#
_entry.id   AF-Q49KJ6-F1
#
_cell.length_a   1.000
_cell.length_b   1.000
_cell.length_c   1.000
_cell.angle_alpha   90.00
_cell.angle_beta   90.00
_cell.angle_gamma   90.00
#
_symmetry.space_group_name_H-M   'P 1'
#
loop_
_entity.id
_entity.type
_entity.pdbx_description
1 polymer ?
#
loop_
_entity_poly.entity_id
_entity_poly.type
_entity_poly.pdbx_seq_one_letter_code
_entity_poly.pdbx_strand_id
1 'polypeptide(L)'
;MKVEEVIISDNKIRYLLVNQYREMIMPVMKFLKYKDNTGTARNTLRSYCYALKLYFEFLEQKELSYTDVGIDELAEFVRWLQNPFQNVKVTSIRNNSKKRKAR
;
A
#
# COMPACT_ATOMS: atom_id res chain seq x y z
N MET A 1 -6.50 7.27 -1.08
CA MET A 1 -6.52 6.43 -2.31
C MET A 1 -7.51 5.26 -2.16
N LYS A 2 -7.88 4.57 -3.25
CA LYS A 2 -8.87 3.47 -3.23
C LYS A 2 -8.44 2.28 -4.09
N VAL A 3 -8.68 1.07 -3.59
CA VAL A 3 -8.57 -0.16 -4.39
C VAL A 3 -9.90 -0.44 -5.07
N GLU A 4 -9.88 -0.66 -6.38
CA GLU A 4 -11.04 -1.03 -7.18
C GLU A 4 -10.86 -2.41 -7.80
N GLU A 5 -11.95 -3.17 -7.84
CA GLU A 5 -12.00 -4.47 -8.51
C GLU A 5 -12.56 -4.29 -9.92
N VAL A 6 -11.88 -4.87 -10.90
CA VAL A 6 -12.30 -4.82 -12.31
C VAL A 6 -12.37 -6.21 -12.90
N ILE A 7 -13.43 -6.46 -13.66
CA ILE A 7 -13.62 -7.69 -14.42
C ILE A 7 -13.08 -7.45 -15.83
N ILE A 8 -12.20 -8.33 -16.28
CA ILE A 8 -11.59 -8.27 -17.61
C ILE A 8 -12.28 -9.28 -18.53
N SER A 9 -12.06 -9.16 -19.84
CA SER A 9 -12.67 -9.94 -20.93
C SER A 9 -12.72 -11.46 -20.71
N ASP A 10 -11.85 -12.02 -19.87
CA ASP A 10 -11.77 -13.45 -19.54
C ASP A 10 -12.46 -13.81 -18.20
N ASN A 11 -13.40 -12.96 -17.75
CA ASN A 11 -14.09 -13.05 -16.46
C ASN A 11 -13.15 -13.08 -15.23
N LYS A 12 -11.91 -12.63 -15.41
CA LYS A 12 -10.89 -12.55 -14.36
C LYS A 12 -11.02 -11.24 -13.61
N ILE A 13 -11.05 -11.33 -12.28
CA ILE A 13 -11.03 -10.17 -11.37
C ILE A 13 -9.57 -9.71 -11.21
N ARG A 14 -9.32 -8.43 -11.46
CA ARG A 14 -8.06 -7.74 -11.14
C ARG A 14 -8.29 -6.56 -10.21
N TYR A 15 -7.20 -6.09 -9.62
CA TYR A 15 -7.20 -4.98 -8.66
C TYR A 15 -6.47 -3.77 -9.25
N LEU A 16 -7.08 -2.60 -9.12
CA LEU A 16 -6.53 -1.31 -9.50
C LEU A 16 -6.39 -0.42 -8.26
N LEU A 17 -5.35 0.39 -8.22
CA LEU A 17 -5.21 1.46 -7.24
C LEU A 17 -5.45 2.79 -7.93
N VAL A 18 -6.43 3.54 -7.44
CA VAL A 18 -6.79 4.87 -7.96
C VAL A 18 -6.60 5.95 -6.90
N ASN A 19 -6.20 7.14 -7.35
CA ASN A 19 -6.11 8.33 -6.52
C ASN A 19 -7.50 8.97 -6.29
N GLN A 20 -7.54 10.08 -5.57
CA GLN A 20 -8.79 10.82 -5.30
C GLN A 20 -9.46 11.38 -6.55
N TYR A 21 -8.71 11.59 -7.63
CA TYR A 21 -9.20 12.05 -8.93
C TYR A 21 -9.64 10.91 -9.85
N ARG A 22 -9.71 9.67 -9.34
CA ARG A 22 -10.00 8.43 -10.10
C ARG A 22 -8.96 8.09 -11.17
N GLU A 23 -7.76 8.63 -11.05
CA GLU A 23 -6.66 8.30 -11.95
C GLU A 23 -5.89 7.09 -11.41
N MET A 24 -5.45 6.23 -12.31
CA MET A 24 -4.68 5.03 -11.95
C MET A 24 -3.28 5.40 -11.50
N ILE A 25 -2.81 4.77 -10.42
CA ILE A 25 -1.41 4.86 -10.01
C ILE A 25 -0.59 3.93 -10.90
N MET A 26 -0.07 4.50 -12.00
CA MET A 26 0.60 3.76 -13.08
C MET A 26 1.73 2.81 -12.62
N PRO A 27 2.60 3.18 -11.66
CA PRO A 27 3.61 2.24 -11.14
C PRO A 27 2.98 0.98 -10.52
N VAL A 28 1.91 1.13 -9.74
CA VAL A 28 1.20 0.02 -9.10
C VAL A 28 0.51 -0.85 -10.14
N MET A 29 -0.14 -0.24 -11.13
CA MET A 29 -0.78 -0.97 -12.22
C MET A 29 0.23 -1.81 -13.03
N LYS A 30 1.37 -1.23 -13.38
CA LYS A 30 2.45 -1.94 -14.09
C LYS A 30 2.98 -3.12 -13.27
N PHE A 31 3.22 -2.91 -11.97
CA PHE A 31 3.70 -3.96 -11.06
C PHE A 31 2.69 -5.11 -10.93
N LEU A 32 1.41 -4.80 -10.69
CA LEU A 32 0.37 -5.82 -10.55
C LEU A 32 0.14 -6.60 -11.85
N LYS A 33 0.19 -5.93 -13.01
CA LYS A 33 0.13 -6.58 -14.32
C LYS A 33 1.30 -7.56 -14.52
N TYR A 34 2.51 -7.15 -14.17
CA TYR A 34 3.68 -8.03 -14.19
C TYR A 34 3.47 -9.26 -13.29
N LYS A 35 3.03 -9.06 -12.04
CA LYS A 35 2.80 -10.16 -11.10
C LYS A 35 1.71 -11.12 -11.55
N ASP A 36 0.62 -10.60 -12.11
CA ASP A 36 -0.45 -11.41 -12.69
C ASP A 36 0.06 -12.26 -13.86
N ASN A 37 0.88 -11.69 -14.75
CA ASN A 37 1.48 -12.41 -15.87
C ASN A 37 2.45 -13.52 -15.42
N THR A 38 3.07 -13.39 -14.24
CA THR A 38 3.92 -14.45 -13.65
C THR A 38 3.13 -15.54 -12.91
N GLY A 39 1.80 -15.53 -12.97
CA GLY A 39 0.95 -16.55 -12.34
C GLY A 39 0.71 -16.34 -10.84
N THR A 40 0.91 -15.13 -10.33
CA THR A 40 0.65 -14.83 -8.91
C THR A 40 -0.84 -15.03 -8.59
N ALA A 41 -1.15 -15.71 -7.48
CA ALA A 41 -2.54 -15.96 -7.08
C ALA A 41 -3.32 -14.66 -6.85
N ARG A 42 -4.63 -14.68 -7.15
CA ARG A 42 -5.53 -13.52 -7.03
C ARG A 42 -5.50 -12.87 -5.64
N ASN A 43 -5.55 -13.67 -4.57
CA ASN A 43 -5.52 -13.15 -3.20
C ASN A 43 -4.18 -12.48 -2.88
N THR A 44 -3.08 -12.97 -3.44
CA THR A 44 -1.76 -12.34 -3.30
C THR A 44 -1.71 -11.01 -4.05
N LEU A 45 -2.27 -10.92 -5.26
CA LEU A 45 -2.41 -9.65 -5.99
C LEU A 45 -3.27 -8.64 -5.24
N ARG A 46 -4.36 -9.11 -4.60
CA ARG A 46 -5.19 -8.30 -3.71
C ARG A 46 -4.34 -7.73 -2.58
N SER A 47 -3.65 -8.59 -1.83
CA SER A 47 -2.78 -8.18 -0.72
C SER A 47 -1.71 -7.19 -1.16
N TYR A 48 -1.08 -7.40 -2.32
CA TYR A 48 -0.12 -6.46 -2.90
C TYR A 48 -0.75 -5.10 -3.18
N CYS A 49 -1.93 -5.05 -3.78
CA CYS A 49 -2.61 -3.79 -4.07
C CYS A 49 -2.92 -3.01 -2.78
N TYR A 50 -3.41 -3.68 -1.73
CA TYR A 50 -3.66 -3.03 -0.43
C TYR A 50 -2.37 -2.58 0.27
N ALA A 51 -1.30 -3.36 0.21
CA ALA A 51 -0.01 -2.95 0.76
C ALA A 51 0.56 -1.73 0.01
N LEU A 52 0.48 -1.73 -1.32
CA LEU A 52 0.90 -0.61 -2.16
C LEU A 52 0.03 0.63 -1.92
N LYS A 53 -1.28 0.47 -1.70
CA LYS A 53 -2.16 1.57 -1.29
C LYS A 53 -1.58 2.29 -0.07
N LEU A 54 -1.27 1.55 1.00
CA LEU A 54 -0.74 2.14 2.23
C LEU A 54 0.59 2.88 1.98
N TYR A 55 1.46 2.30 1.18
CA TYR A 55 2.74 2.93 0.83
C TYR A 55 2.56 4.23 0.04
N PHE A 56 1.72 4.22 -1.00
CA PHE A 56 1.47 5.43 -1.79
C PHE A 56 0.68 6.50 -1.02
N GLU A 57 -0.19 6.12 -0.07
CA GLU A 57 -0.83 7.07 0.86
C GLU A 57 0.19 7.72 1.80
N PHE A 58 1.18 6.96 2.30
CA PHE A 58 2.28 7.51 3.08
C PHE A 58 3.11 8.50 2.25
N LEU A 59 3.46 8.14 1.01
CA LEU A 59 4.21 9.01 0.11
C LEU A 59 3.45 10.30 -0.25
N GLU A 60 2.15 10.20 -0.50
CA GLU A 60 1.27 11.35 -0.75
C GLU A 60 1.27 12.31 0.46
N GLN A 61 1.20 11.78 1.69
CA GLN A 61 1.29 12.60 2.91
C GLN A 61 2.66 13.27 3.11
N LYS A 62 3.71 12.68 2.56
CA LYS A 62 5.09 13.17 2.61
C LYS A 62 5.45 14.07 1.42
N GLU A 63 4.55 14.20 0.45
CA GLU A 63 4.79 14.91 -0.81
C GLU A 63 6.05 14.38 -1.53
N LEU A 64 6.27 13.06 -1.47
CA LEU A 64 7.48 12.40 -1.96
C LEU A 64 7.19 11.50 -3.17
N SER A 65 8.07 11.51 -4.17
CA SER A 65 8.03 10.55 -5.27
C SER A 65 8.52 9.18 -4.82
N TYR A 66 7.88 8.10 -5.30
CA TYR A 66 8.31 6.73 -5.01
C TYR A 66 9.71 6.39 -5.55
N THR A 67 10.24 7.20 -6.48
CA THR A 67 11.60 7.05 -7.04
C THR A 67 12.69 7.59 -6.11
N ASP A 68 12.32 8.47 -5.17
CA ASP A 68 13.25 9.26 -4.38
C ASP A 68 13.28 8.75 -2.92
N VAL A 69 12.91 7.49 -2.72
CA VAL A 69 12.76 6.86 -1.40
C VAL A 69 14.05 6.13 -1.03
N GLY A 70 14.66 6.52 0.08
CA GLY A 70 15.80 5.87 0.70
C GLY A 70 15.41 4.98 1.88
N ILE A 71 16.43 4.53 2.63
CA ILE A 71 16.23 3.67 3.79
C ILE A 71 15.52 4.39 4.94
N ASP A 72 15.75 5.70 5.09
CA ASP A 72 15.18 6.51 6.16
C ASP A 72 13.67 6.66 5.97
N GLU A 73 13.23 6.95 4.74
CA GLU A 73 11.80 7.04 4.40
C GLU A 73 11.09 5.69 4.57
N LEU A 74 11.77 4.57 4.29
CA LEU A 74 11.23 3.24 4.55
C LEU A 74 11.09 2.96 6.06
N ALA A 75 12.07 3.37 6.88
CA ALA A 75 11.98 3.25 8.32
C ALA A 75 10.81 4.08 8.88
N GLU A 76 10.62 5.30 8.36
CA GLU A 76 9.47 6.15 8.67
C GLU A 76 8.15 5.53 8.23
N PHE A 77 8.09 4.91 7.04
CA PHE A 77 6.90 4.20 6.58
C PHE A 77 6.52 3.06 7.53
N VAL A 78 7.49 2.28 8.01
CA VAL A 78 7.23 1.22 9.01
C VAL A 78 6.69 1.80 10.32
N ARG A 79 7.24 2.94 10.78
CA ARG A 79 6.72 3.65 11.96
C ARG A 79 5.31 4.19 11.71
N TRP A 80 5.03 4.69 10.52
CA TRP A 80 3.71 5.18 10.10
C TRP A 80 2.68 4.05 10.07
N LEU A 81 3.05 2.84 9.64
CA LEU A 81 2.17 1.66 9.69
C LEU A 81 1.79 1.25 11.12
N GLN A 82 2.67 1.49 12.10
CA GLN A 82 2.40 1.22 13.51
C GLN A 82 1.49 2.27 14.16
N ASN A 83 1.34 3.44 13.53
CA ASN A 83 0.48 4.49 14.01
C ASN A 83 -1.00 4.18 13.68
N PRO A 84 -1.88 4.07 14.68
CA PRO A 84 -3.29 3.74 14.45
C PRO A 84 -4.04 4.76 13.57
N PHE A 85 -3.52 5.98 13.46
CA PHE A 85 -4.13 7.04 12.66
C PHE A 85 -3.60 7.09 11.22
N GLN A 86 -2.51 6.36 10.89
CA GLN A 86 -1.91 6.34 9.55
C GLN A 86 -1.75 7.77 8.99
N ASN A 87 -1.28 8.67 9.85
CA ASN A 87 -1.11 10.09 9.55
C ASN A 87 0.29 10.54 9.97
N VAL A 88 1.05 11.13 9.05
CA VAL A 88 2.42 11.61 9.30
C VAL A 88 2.47 12.68 10.40
N LYS A 89 1.45 13.53 10.51
CA LYS A 89 1.42 14.69 11.44
C LYS A 89 0.91 14.34 12.84
N VAL A 90 0.37 13.13 13.05
CA VAL A 90 -0.23 12.73 14.33
C VAL A 90 0.53 11.53 14.87
N THR A 91 1.26 11.66 15.98
CA THR A 91 1.87 10.50 16.64
C THR A 91 1.03 10.09 17.84
N SER A 92 0.58 8.83 17.90
CA SER A 92 -0.11 8.32 19.07
C SER A 92 0.87 8.20 20.24
N ILE A 93 0.55 8.83 21.39
CA ILE A 93 1.36 8.78 22.63
C ILE A 93 1.21 7.41 23.35
N ARG A 94 0.70 6.38 22.66
CA ARG A 94 0.43 5.09 23.30
C ARG A 94 1.74 4.36 23.59
N ASN A 95 2.22 4.48 24.83
CA ASN A 95 3.23 3.62 25.42
C ASN A 95 2.71 2.18 25.42
N ASN A 96 3.01 1.44 24.34
CA ASN A 96 2.52 0.08 24.16
C ASN A 96 3.50 -0.88 24.86
N SER A 97 3.45 -0.94 26.20
CA SER A 97 4.10 -1.98 27.00
C SER A 97 3.36 -3.31 26.84
N LYS A 98 3.22 -3.82 25.61
CA LYS A 98 2.71 -5.19 25.41
C LYS A 98 3.86 -6.16 25.52
N LYS A 99 4.09 -6.67 26.74
CA LYS A 99 4.88 -7.89 26.96
C LYS A 99 4.25 -9.02 26.14
N ARG A 100 5.00 -9.56 25.18
CA ARG A 100 4.61 -10.80 24.49
C ARG A 100 4.56 -11.91 25.55
N LYS A 101 3.40 -12.51 25.78
CA LYS A 101 3.35 -13.82 26.46
C LYS A 101 3.85 -14.85 25.46
N ALA A 102 4.88 -15.60 25.86
CA ALA A 102 5.30 -16.80 25.14
C ALA A 102 4.11 -17.77 25.07
N ARG A 103 3.94 -18.38 23.89
CA ARG A 103 2.93 -19.40 23.64
C ARG A 103 3.49 -20.76 24.02
#